data_AF-A0A8E6I4V8-F1
#
_entry.id   AF-A0A8E6I4V8-F1
#
_cell.length_a   1.000
_cell.length_b   1.000
_cell.length_c   1.000
_cell.angle_alpha   90.00
_cell.angle_beta   90.00
_cell.angle_gamma   90.00
#
_symmetry.space_group_name_H-M   'P 1'
#
loop_
_entity.id
_entity.type
_entity.pdbx_description
1 polymer ?
#
loop_
_entity_poly.entity_id
_entity_poly.type
_entity_poly.pdbx_seq_one_letter_code
_entity_poly.pdbx_strand_id
1 'polypeptide(L)' 'MSDITLQKAASKAYQAEIVARMLESYPHKLTDSDVESVASLLADLIGPVAAYLIEQESKNPA' A
#
# COMPACT_ATOMS: atom_id res chain seq x y z
N MET A 1 1.89 15.69 9.64
CA MET A 1 2.10 15.58 8.18
C MET A 1 3.17 14.54 7.99
N SER A 2 2.89 13.49 7.24
CA SER A 2 3.80 12.36 7.09
C SER A 2 4.90 12.76 6.09
N ASP A 3 6.14 12.97 6.56
CA ASP A 3 7.34 13.16 5.73
C ASP A 3 7.70 11.88 4.96
N ILE A 4 6.83 11.46 4.06
CA ILE A 4 7.09 10.38 3.13
C ILE A 4 7.76 10.96 1.89
N THR A 5 8.96 10.48 1.60
CA THR A 5 9.70 10.84 0.38
C THR A 5 9.22 9.98 -0.79
N LEU A 6 9.48 10.40 -2.02
CA LEU A 6 9.19 9.59 -3.22
C LEU A 6 9.80 8.18 -3.12
N GLN A 7 11.04 8.08 -2.65
CA GLN A 7 11.71 6.79 -2.47
C GLN A 7 11.00 5.90 -1.45
N LYS A 8 10.54 6.48 -0.33
CA LYS A 8 9.80 5.74 0.71
C LYS A 8 8.41 5.34 0.21
N ALA A 9 7.75 6.19 -0.57
CA ALA A 9 6.48 5.88 -1.23
C ALA A 9 6.64 4.72 -2.23
N ALA A 10 7.67 4.75 -3.08
CA ALA A 10 7.98 3.66 -4.02
C ALA A 10 8.27 2.34 -3.30
N SER A 11 9.05 2.37 -2.20
CA SER A 11 9.33 1.18 -1.40
C SER A 11 8.07 0.58 -0.77
N LYS A 12 7.18 1.42 -0.23
CA LYS A 12 5.89 0.97 0.33
C LYS A 12 4.97 0.40 -0.75
N ALA A 13 4.90 1.03 -1.92
CA ALA A 13 4.13 0.53 -3.05
C ALA A 13 4.64 -0.84 -3.53
N TYR A 14 5.97 -1.02 -3.60
CA TYR A 14 6.57 -2.31 -3.94
C TYR A 14 6.24 -3.41 -2.92
N GLN A 15 6.29 -3.09 -1.63
CA GLN A 15 5.87 -4.03 -0.58
C GLN A 15 4.39 -4.39 -0.70
N ALA A 16 3.52 -3.42 -0.99
CA ALA A 16 2.09 -3.66 -1.19
C ALA A 16 1.84 -4.62 -2.37
N GLU A 17 2.57 -4.45 -3.48
CA GLU A 17 2.50 -5.36 -4.64
C GLU A 17 2.89 -6.79 -4.26
N ILE A 18 3.98 -6.98 -3.51
CA ILE A 18 4.39 -8.32 -3.05
C ILE A 18 3.28 -8.97 -2.22
N VAL A 19 2.71 -8.24 -1.25
CA VAL A 19 1.64 -8.75 -0.40
C VAL A 19 0.39 -9.08 -1.22
N ALA A 20 0.00 -8.22 -2.17
CA ALA A 20 -1.13 -8.46 -3.06
C ALA A 20 -0.93 -9.71 -3.92
N ARG A 21 0.28 -9.94 -4.46
CA ARG A 21 0.62 -11.15 -5.22
C ARG A 21 0.58 -12.43 -4.38
N MET A 22 0.99 -12.34 -3.11
CA MET A 22 0.89 -13.47 -2.17
C MET A 22 -0.57 -13.82 -1.89
N LEU A 23 -1.42 -12.80 -1.69
CA LEU A 23 -2.87 -12.96 -1.53
C LEU A 23 -3.51 -13.59 -2.78
N GLU A 24 -3.13 -13.13 -3.98
CA GLU A 24 -3.62 -13.65 -5.27
C GLU A 24 -3.22 -15.10 -5.52
N SER A 25 -1.98 -15.48 -5.16
CA SER A 25 -1.45 -16.81 -5.44
C SER A 25 -1.96 -17.88 -4.48
N TYR A 26 -2.23 -17.52 -3.22
CA TYR A 26 -2.63 -18.46 -2.17
C TYR A 26 -3.89 -18.06 -1.39
N PRO A 27 -4.97 -17.55 -2.02
CA PRO A 27 -6.14 -17.05 -1.30
C PRO A 27 -6.85 -18.16 -0.51
N HIS A 28 -6.81 -19.38 -1.03
CA HIS A 28 -7.40 -20.59 -0.43
C HIS A 28 -6.61 -21.14 0.77
N LYS A 29 -5.45 -20.55 1.11
CA LYS A 29 -4.68 -20.90 2.30
C LYS A 29 -4.88 -19.92 3.46
N LEU A 30 -5.67 -18.88 3.26
CA LEU A 30 -5.90 -17.82 4.23
C LEU A 30 -7.26 -18.01 4.87
N THR A 31 -7.30 -17.84 6.19
CA THR A 31 -8.56 -17.72 6.93
C THR A 31 -9.13 -16.31 6.76
N ASP A 32 -10.40 -16.12 7.13
CA ASP A 32 -11.03 -14.79 7.12
C ASP A 32 -10.23 -13.77 7.97
N SER A 33 -9.69 -14.21 9.11
CA SER A 33 -8.83 -13.38 9.97
C SER A 33 -7.49 -13.03 9.32
N ASP A 34 -6.93 -13.93 8.50
CA ASP A 34 -5.71 -13.65 7.74
C ASP A 34 -6.01 -12.62 6.64
N VAL A 35 -7.16 -12.72 5.98
CA VAL A 35 -7.61 -11.76 4.97
C VAL A 35 -7.78 -10.37 5.57
N GLU A 36 -8.43 -10.25 6.75
CA GLU A 36 -8.54 -8.98 7.48
C GLU A 36 -7.17 -8.39 7.84
N SER A 37 -6.24 -9.25 8.27
CA SER A 37 -4.87 -8.84 8.65
C SER A 37 -4.09 -8.35 7.43
N VAL A 38 -4.17 -9.06 6.30
CA VAL A 38 -3.56 -8.67 5.03
C VAL A 38 -4.17 -7.38 4.49
N ALA A 39 -5.49 -7.21 4.57
CA ALA A 39 -6.17 -5.98 4.17
C ALA A 39 -5.69 -4.78 5.00
N SER A 40 -5.55 -4.96 6.33
CA SER A 40 -5.02 -3.94 7.23
C SER A 40 -3.56 -3.58 6.88
N LEU A 41 -2.72 -4.59 6.62
CA LEU A 41 -1.33 -4.39 6.19
C LEU A 41 -1.25 -3.62 4.85
N LEU A 42 -2.09 -3.99 3.88
CA LEU A 42 -2.16 -3.28 2.60
C LEU A 42 -2.58 -1.82 2.78
N ALA A 43 -3.55 -1.54 3.67
CA ALA A 43 -3.97 -0.18 3.99
C ALA A 43 -2.83 0.65 4.60
N ASP A 44 -2.04 0.07 5.51
CA ASP A 44 -0.88 0.74 6.12
C ASP A 44 0.30 0.97 5.15
N LEU A 45 0.41 0.12 4.13
CA LEU A 45 1.39 0.29 3.07
C LEU A 45 0.93 1.34 2.06
N ILE A 46 -0.31 1.26 1.56
CA ILE A 46 -0.80 2.08 0.44
C ILE A 46 -1.38 3.42 0.88
N GLY A 47 -2.00 3.52 2.06
CA GLY A 47 -2.63 4.74 2.56
C GLY A 47 -1.66 5.94 2.57
N PRO A 48 -0.46 5.81 3.15
CA PRO A 48 0.55 6.87 3.11
C PRO A 48 1.05 7.20 1.69
N VAL A 49 1.07 6.21 0.79
CA VAL A 49 1.45 6.43 -0.63
C VAL A 49 0.39 7.22 -1.36
N ALA A 50 -0.89 6.86 -1.18
CA ALA A 50 -2.01 7.60 -1.77
C ALA A 50 -2.04 9.05 -1.28
N ALA A 51 -1.89 9.26 0.04
CA ALA A 51 -1.81 10.60 0.61
C ALA A 51 -0.66 11.43 0.02
N TYR A 52 0.53 10.82 -0.14
CA TYR A 52 1.67 11.47 -0.78
C TYR A 52 1.38 11.87 -2.22
N LEU A 53 0.86 10.95 -3.03
CA LEU A 53 0.59 11.21 -4.45
C LEU A 53 -0.46 12.31 -4.63
N ILE A 54 -1.54 12.29 -3.83
CA ILE A 54 -2.56 13.36 -3.82
C ILE A 54 -1.92 14.72 -3.49
N GLU A 55 -1.02 14.76 -2.51
CA GLU A 55 -0.31 15.98 -2.15
C GLU A 55 0.61 16.46 -3.30
N GLN A 56 1.32 15.54 -3.97
CA GLN A 56 2.17 15.89 -5.11
C GLN A 56 1.36 16.40 -6.31
N GLU A 57 0.25 15.73 -6.67
CA GLU A 57 -0.66 16.18 -7.73
C GLU A 57 -1.24 17.56 -7.43
N SER A 58 -1.58 17.84 -6.17
CA SER A 58 -2.09 19.15 -5.76
C SER A 58 -1.05 20.27 -5.91
N LYS A 59 0.25 19.95 -5.84
CA LYS A 59 1.36 20.90 -5.99
C LYS A 59 1.75 21.13 -7.44
N ASN A 60 1.44 20.18 -8.33
CA ASN A 60 1.72 20.27 -9.75
C ASN A 60 0.54 19.71 -10.56
N PRO A 61 -0.62 20.41 -10.54
CA PRO A 61 -1.76 20.01 -11.34
C PRO A 61 -1.36 20.07 -12.83
N ALA A 62 -1.64 18.98 -13.54
CA ALA A 62 -1.37 18.86 -14.97
C ALA A 62 -2.08 19.92 -15.82
#